data_AF-A0A9D2DND2-F1
#
_entry.id   AF-A0A9D2DND2-F1
#
_cell.length_a   1.000
_cell.length_b   1.000
_cell.length_c   1.000
_cell.angle_alpha   90.00
_cell.angle_beta   90.00
_cell.angle_gamma   90.00
#
_symmetry.space_group_name_H-M   'P 1'
#
loop_
_entity.id
_entity.type
_entity.pdbx_description
1 polymer ?
#
loop_
_entity_poly.entity_id
_entity_poly.type
_entity_poly.pdbx_seq_one_letter_code
_entity_poly.pdbx_strand_id
1 'polypeptide(L)'
;MAKSEQVLKKTSIGGQALIEGIMMRGPEKTAMAVRHVSGEIVIEEWATSGSKRAKFWKLPLIRGIYNFVDSMYFGYKCLMRSAELSGLEDEEEPAGKGGAAAASAADDAGEAGTAGSEAEAVLASAALSADVPSQEGAPAASQPAAGTAVRQEPTVPAPAAADTPAGPASSAAGCAEKEGKKPEGFLSQFGMTLLMVVSAVLGVVLAVGLFIYLPSLLFNLLMKIPAMGMFNNQIWRAVFEGVLRIALFVGYLAAVSLMKDIRRVFQYHGAEHKCIFCYEKGLPLTVENVRKQIRFHPRCGTSFMILMLIVGIVVSMFIPIEVPILRTLVKLLTIPVIVGIGYELIKWAGRSDSLAVRIISAPGLWVQRLTTKEPDDSMIEVAITALNRVIPEDPEADRL
;
A
#
# COMPACT_ATOMS: atom_id res chain seq x y z
N MET A 1 3.93 -37.71 -17.45
CA MET A 1 4.40 -36.59 -16.59
C MET A 1 3.26 -36.22 -15.66
N ALA A 2 3.33 -36.64 -14.40
CA ALA A 2 2.32 -36.31 -13.41
C ALA A 2 2.44 -34.82 -13.10
N LYS A 3 1.43 -34.02 -13.48
CA LYS A 3 1.22 -32.71 -12.86
C LYS A 3 0.95 -32.99 -11.39
N SER A 4 1.92 -32.71 -10.51
CA SER A 4 1.61 -32.57 -9.10
C SER A 4 0.56 -31.47 -9.01
N GLU A 5 -0.63 -31.85 -8.54
CA GLU A 5 -1.70 -30.92 -8.23
C GLU A 5 -1.21 -30.09 -7.04
N GLN A 6 -0.47 -29.01 -7.32
CA GLN A 6 -0.01 -28.08 -6.31
C GLN A 6 -1.25 -27.48 -5.66
N VAL A 7 -1.50 -27.86 -4.41
CA VAL A 7 -2.55 -27.28 -3.59
C VAL A 7 -2.27 -25.79 -3.48
N LEU A 8 -3.07 -24.97 -4.17
CA LEU A 8 -3.02 -23.52 -4.07
C LEU A 8 -3.33 -23.13 -2.63
N LYS A 9 -2.30 -22.75 -1.87
CA LYS A 9 -2.45 -22.24 -0.51
C LYS A 9 -2.81 -20.77 -0.61
N LYS A 10 -4.04 -20.41 -0.25
CA LYS A 10 -4.41 -18.99 -0.11
C LYS A 10 -3.84 -18.45 1.20
N THR A 11 -2.85 -17.58 1.07
CA THR A 11 -2.12 -16.99 2.21
C THR A 11 -2.88 -15.82 2.82
N SER A 12 -2.78 -15.70 4.15
CA SER A 12 -3.22 -14.53 4.90
C SER A 12 -2.26 -13.35 4.79
N ILE A 13 -1.04 -13.58 4.28
CA ILE A 13 -0.05 -12.53 4.10
C ILE A 13 -0.51 -11.57 2.99
N GLY A 14 -0.44 -10.28 3.29
CA GLY A 14 -0.63 -9.19 2.33
C GLY A 14 0.53 -8.20 2.43
N GLY A 15 0.59 -7.23 1.53
CA GLY A 15 1.68 -6.27 1.50
C GLY A 15 1.27 -4.86 1.11
N GLN A 16 2.25 -3.99 1.12
CA GLN A 16 2.12 -2.59 0.74
C GLN A 16 3.43 -2.15 0.10
N ALA A 17 3.34 -1.58 -1.10
CA ALA A 17 4.47 -0.90 -1.72
C ALA A 17 4.78 0.40 -0.98
N LEU A 18 6.07 0.64 -0.79
CA LEU A 18 6.63 1.81 -0.14
C LEU A 18 7.62 2.50 -1.08
N ILE A 19 8.17 3.62 -0.63
CA ILE A 19 9.28 4.27 -1.33
C ILE A 19 10.51 3.38 -1.17
N GLU A 20 11.10 2.97 -2.29
CA GLU A 20 12.23 2.03 -2.32
C GLU A 20 12.03 0.71 -1.56
N GLY A 21 10.80 0.30 -1.28
CA GLY A 21 10.58 -0.78 -0.34
C GLY A 21 9.21 -1.44 -0.40
N ILE A 22 9.06 -2.48 0.40
CA ILE A 22 7.82 -3.24 0.57
C ILE A 22 7.63 -3.56 2.05
N MET A 23 6.42 -3.32 2.54
CA MET A 23 5.95 -3.88 3.80
C MET A 23 5.14 -5.15 3.52
N MET A 24 5.42 -6.21 4.26
CA MET A 24 4.68 -7.47 4.26
C MET A 24 4.09 -7.68 5.65
N ARG A 25 2.84 -8.10 5.72
CA ARG A 25 2.10 -8.31 6.96
C ARG A 25 1.58 -9.75 7.02
N GLY A 26 2.19 -10.56 7.87
CA GLY A 26 1.75 -11.91 8.17
C GLY A 26 0.84 -11.98 9.41
N PRO A 27 0.51 -13.20 9.85
CA PRO A 27 -0.37 -13.41 11.00
C PRO A 27 0.25 -12.94 12.33
N GLU A 28 1.56 -13.12 12.49
CA GLU A 28 2.28 -12.85 13.75
C GLU A 28 3.25 -11.66 13.66
N LYS A 29 3.90 -11.50 12.51
CA LYS A 29 4.92 -10.48 12.27
C LYS A 29 4.60 -9.64 11.05
N THR A 30 5.03 -8.39 11.12
CA THR A 30 5.02 -7.45 10.02
C THR A 30 6.46 -7.01 9.77
N ALA A 31 6.92 -7.11 8.53
CA ALA A 31 8.27 -6.75 8.15
C ALA A 31 8.25 -5.72 7.04
N MET A 32 9.17 -4.77 7.11
CA MET A 32 9.41 -3.79 6.06
C MET A 32 10.83 -3.99 5.58
N ALA A 33 11.00 -4.10 4.26
CA ALA A 33 12.31 -4.11 3.62
C ALA A 33 12.41 -2.89 2.69
N VAL A 34 13.44 -2.08 2.87
CA VAL A 34 13.69 -0.86 2.09
C VAL A 34 15.11 -0.94 1.54
N ARG A 35 15.28 -0.60 0.25
CA ARG A 35 16.59 -0.49 -0.37
C ARG A 35 17.14 0.90 -0.08
N HIS A 36 18.22 0.96 0.70
CA HIS A 36 18.95 2.18 0.99
C HIS A 36 19.75 2.63 -0.24
N VAL A 37 20.12 3.92 -0.31
CA VAL A 37 20.93 4.49 -1.40
C VAL A 37 22.30 3.83 -1.56
N SER A 38 22.83 3.22 -0.49
CA SER A 38 24.06 2.41 -0.51
C SER A 38 23.90 1.07 -1.24
N GLY A 39 22.67 0.70 -1.60
CA GLY A 39 22.33 -0.59 -2.22
C GLY A 39 21.98 -1.70 -1.23
N GLU A 40 22.18 -1.49 0.07
CA GLU A 40 21.81 -2.44 1.13
C GLU A 40 20.29 -2.50 1.35
N ILE A 41 19.78 -3.67 1.74
CA ILE A 41 18.37 -3.84 2.12
C ILE A 41 18.26 -3.72 3.65
N VAL A 42 17.67 -2.64 4.12
CA VAL A 42 17.37 -2.42 5.54
C VAL A 42 16.03 -3.07 5.87
N ILE A 43 16.00 -3.84 6.96
CA ILE A 43 14.81 -4.59 7.38
C ILE A 43 14.42 -4.15 8.79
N GLU A 44 13.15 -3.78 8.95
CA GLU A 44 12.54 -3.52 10.26
C GLU A 44 11.34 -4.44 10.49
N GLU A 45 11.21 -4.97 11.70
CA GLU A 45 10.16 -5.92 12.07
C GLU A 45 9.35 -5.41 13.26
N TRP A 46 8.04 -5.67 13.22
CA TRP A 46 7.11 -5.39 14.30
C TRP A 46 6.19 -6.59 14.53
N ALA A 47 5.68 -6.72 15.76
CA ALA A 47 4.62 -7.66 16.04
C ALA A 47 3.31 -7.21 15.37
N THR A 48 2.59 -8.14 14.75
CA THR A 48 1.32 -7.81 14.11
C THR A 48 0.21 -7.65 15.14
N SER A 49 -0.39 -6.46 15.18
CA SER A 49 -1.50 -6.15 16.08
C SER A 49 -2.73 -7.02 15.75
N GLY A 50 -3.13 -7.91 16.66
CA GLY A 50 -4.48 -8.50 16.66
C GLY A 50 -4.73 -9.88 17.27
N SER A 51 -3.72 -10.55 17.81
CA SER A 51 -3.91 -11.83 18.54
C SER A 51 -4.79 -11.70 19.81
N LYS A 52 -4.83 -10.52 20.45
CA LYS A 52 -5.54 -10.28 21.74
C LYS A 52 -6.74 -9.32 21.62
N ARG A 53 -7.63 -9.53 20.65
CA ARG A 53 -8.78 -8.63 20.40
C ARG A 53 -10.01 -8.98 21.25
N ALA A 54 -10.68 -7.95 21.77
CA ALA A 54 -11.99 -8.10 22.41
C ALA A 54 -13.06 -8.55 21.39
N LYS A 55 -14.07 -9.32 21.84
CA LYS A 55 -15.09 -9.94 20.97
C LYS A 55 -15.85 -8.95 20.08
N PHE A 56 -16.07 -7.72 20.56
CA PHE A 56 -16.80 -6.67 19.82
C PHE A 56 -16.13 -6.31 18.48
N TRP A 57 -14.80 -6.18 18.47
CA TRP A 57 -14.03 -5.81 17.27
C TRP A 57 -13.96 -6.92 16.21
N LYS A 58 -14.51 -8.10 16.51
CA LYS A 58 -14.57 -9.25 15.58
C LYS A 58 -15.90 -9.32 14.81
N LEU A 59 -16.89 -8.50 15.18
CA LEU A 59 -18.18 -8.47 14.49
C LEU A 59 -18.01 -8.06 13.02
N PRO A 60 -18.82 -8.61 12.08
CA PRO A 60 -18.81 -8.18 10.69
C PRO A 60 -19.10 -6.68 10.61
N LEU A 61 -18.64 -6.02 9.54
CA LEU A 61 -18.65 -4.55 9.38
C LEU A 61 -17.65 -3.81 10.31
N ILE A 62 -17.75 -4.01 11.63
CA ILE A 62 -16.91 -3.33 12.65
C ILE A 62 -15.45 -3.75 12.51
N ARG A 63 -15.21 -5.05 12.32
CA ARG A 63 -13.87 -5.59 12.05
C ARG A 63 -13.23 -4.97 10.81
N GLY A 64 -14.03 -4.67 9.79
CA GLY A 64 -13.55 -4.07 8.55
C GLY A 64 -13.07 -2.65 8.75
N ILE A 65 -13.82 -1.85 9.50
CA ILE A 65 -13.44 -0.49 9.88
C ILE A 65 -12.14 -0.53 10.69
N TYR A 66 -12.06 -1.38 11.71
CA TYR A 66 -10.85 -1.51 12.53
C TYR A 66 -9.62 -1.89 11.72
N ASN A 67 -9.75 -2.94 10.90
CA ASN A 67 -8.65 -3.44 10.09
C ASN A 67 -8.19 -2.41 9.05
N PHE A 68 -9.12 -1.63 8.49
CA PHE A 68 -8.79 -0.52 7.58
C PHE A 68 -8.04 0.60 8.29
N VAL A 69 -8.47 1.00 9.50
CA VAL A 69 -7.78 2.05 10.28
C VAL A 69 -6.40 1.56 10.74
N ASP A 70 -6.29 0.31 11.19
CA ASP A 70 -5.03 -0.29 11.62
C ASP A 70 -4.04 -0.42 10.46
N SER A 71 -4.49 -0.85 9.27
CA SER A 71 -3.64 -0.90 8.08
C SER A 71 -3.25 0.49 7.58
N MET A 72 -4.16 1.46 7.61
CA MET A 72 -3.86 2.84 7.23
C MET A 72 -2.83 3.49 8.17
N TYR A 73 -3.00 3.35 9.49
CA TYR A 73 -2.05 3.88 10.47
C TYR A 73 -0.66 3.25 10.32
N PHE A 74 -0.61 1.92 10.23
CA PHE A 74 0.66 1.21 10.12
C PHE A 74 1.32 1.43 8.75
N GLY A 75 0.53 1.44 7.68
CA GLY A 75 0.99 1.73 6.32
C GLY A 75 1.59 3.13 6.20
N TYR A 76 0.93 4.14 6.80
CA TYR A 76 1.49 5.49 6.87
C TYR A 76 2.81 5.54 7.65
N LYS A 77 2.88 4.85 8.80
CA LYS A 77 4.12 4.74 9.58
C LYS A 77 5.26 4.13 8.77
N CYS A 78 5.02 3.03 8.05
CA CYS A 78 6.02 2.40 7.19
C CYS A 78 6.39 3.28 5.99
N LEU A 79 5.45 4.04 5.43
CA LEU A 79 5.71 4.95 4.32
C LEU A 79 6.67 6.07 4.74
N MET A 80 6.39 6.74 5.86
CA MET A 80 7.30 7.77 6.40
C MET A 80 8.66 7.16 6.71
N ARG A 81 8.69 5.99 7.36
CA ARG A 81 9.95 5.30 7.68
C ARG A 81 10.75 4.90 6.44
N SER A 82 10.07 4.50 5.36
CA SER A 82 10.73 4.17 4.09
C SER A 82 11.33 5.40 3.41
N ALA A 83 10.66 6.55 3.50
CA ALA A 83 11.15 7.81 2.95
C ALA A 83 12.43 8.28 3.67
N GLU A 84 12.43 8.19 5.01
CA GLU A 84 13.62 8.47 5.85
C GLU A 84 14.79 7.55 5.47
N LEU A 85 14.53 6.25 5.26
CA LEU A 85 15.56 5.27 4.92
C LEU A 85 16.02 5.34 3.46
N SER A 86 15.22 5.90 2.55
CA SER A 86 15.58 6.01 1.14
C SER A 86 16.38 7.28 0.83
N GLY A 87 16.68 8.13 1.82
CA GLY A 87 17.49 9.33 1.64
C GLY A 87 16.76 10.48 0.93
N LEU A 88 15.42 10.45 0.86
CA LEU A 88 14.64 11.54 0.24
C LEU A 88 14.76 12.87 1.00
N GLU A 89 15.21 12.85 2.27
CA GLU A 89 15.39 14.06 3.08
C GLU A 89 16.71 14.79 2.77
N ASP A 90 17.68 14.16 2.09
CA ASP A 90 19.03 14.72 1.91
C ASP A 90 19.25 15.44 0.55
N GLU A 91 18.30 15.38 -0.39
CA GLU A 91 18.43 16.00 -1.73
C GLU A 91 17.88 17.44 -1.85
N GLU A 92 17.31 18.04 -0.79
CA GLU A 92 16.73 19.40 -0.82
C GLU A 92 17.60 20.54 -0.22
N GLU A 93 18.93 20.42 -0.21
CA GLU A 93 19.82 21.53 0.16
C GLU A 93 20.36 22.26 -1.08
N PRO A 94 19.86 23.46 -1.45
CA PRO A 94 20.45 24.22 -2.55
C PRO A 94 21.82 24.79 -2.13
N ALA A 95 22.88 24.26 -2.73
CA ALA A 95 24.25 24.75 -2.59
C ALA A 95 24.35 26.24 -2.93
N GLY A 96 24.66 27.06 -1.91
CA GLY A 96 24.90 28.48 -2.08
C GLY A 96 26.18 28.79 -2.86
N LYS A 97 26.08 29.65 -3.87
CA LYS A 97 27.15 30.57 -4.29
C LYS A 97 26.56 31.92 -4.66
N GLY A 98 27.12 32.98 -4.05
CA GLY A 98 26.68 34.36 -4.21
C GLY A 98 27.26 35.10 -5.42
N GLY A 99 26.74 36.32 -5.62
CA GLY A 99 27.29 37.32 -6.54
C GLY A 99 26.19 38.11 -7.26
N ALA A 100 25.98 39.35 -6.85
CA ALA A 100 25.03 40.28 -7.47
C ALA A 100 25.49 40.75 -8.86
N ALA A 101 24.61 40.72 -9.86
CA ALA A 101 24.55 41.67 -10.98
C ALA A 101 23.22 41.53 -11.75
N ALA A 102 22.75 42.65 -12.29
CA ALA A 102 21.39 42.91 -12.72
C ALA A 102 20.98 42.34 -14.10
N ALA A 103 19.66 42.15 -14.23
CA ALA A 103 18.80 42.29 -15.40
C ALA A 103 19.36 42.02 -16.82
N SER A 104 18.84 40.96 -17.47
CA SER A 104 18.17 41.11 -18.77
C SER A 104 17.43 39.83 -19.20
N ALA A 105 16.31 40.08 -19.88
CA ALA A 105 15.65 39.24 -20.89
C ALA A 105 14.89 37.97 -20.47
N ALA A 106 13.64 37.96 -20.91
CA ALA A 106 12.70 36.86 -20.90
C ALA A 106 13.16 35.70 -21.78
N ASP A 107 12.92 34.48 -21.30
CA ASP A 107 12.46 33.30 -22.03
C ASP A 107 12.73 32.08 -21.12
N ASP A 108 11.70 31.61 -20.42
CA ASP A 108 11.25 30.20 -20.42
C ASP A 108 10.10 30.05 -19.41
N ALA A 109 9.04 29.37 -19.83
CA ALA A 109 7.77 29.32 -19.16
C ALA A 109 7.68 28.11 -18.22
N GLY A 110 7.39 28.37 -16.95
CA GLY A 110 6.44 27.58 -16.18
C GLY A 110 6.94 26.32 -15.46
N GLU A 111 7.83 26.48 -14.47
CA GLU A 111 7.95 25.54 -13.36
C GLU A 111 7.38 26.17 -12.09
N ALA A 112 6.09 25.91 -11.84
CA ALA A 112 5.44 26.15 -10.56
C ALA A 112 4.34 25.11 -10.39
N GLY A 113 4.66 23.96 -9.79
CA GLY A 113 3.64 22.95 -9.47
C GLY A 113 4.18 21.54 -9.31
N THR A 114 4.98 21.26 -8.28
CA THR A 114 5.43 19.88 -7.98
C THR A 114 5.30 19.49 -6.51
N ALA A 115 5.37 20.42 -5.54
CA ALA A 115 5.23 20.05 -4.11
C ALA A 115 3.80 19.60 -3.70
N GLY A 116 2.77 20.02 -4.45
CA GLY A 116 1.38 19.64 -4.18
C GLY A 116 0.98 18.26 -4.71
N SER A 117 1.69 17.75 -5.73
CA SER A 117 1.39 16.44 -6.32
C SER A 117 1.94 15.29 -5.47
N GLU A 118 2.99 15.52 -4.69
CA GLU A 118 3.65 14.53 -3.84
C GLU A 118 2.82 14.19 -2.59
N ALA A 119 2.23 15.18 -1.92
CA ALA A 119 1.36 14.95 -0.77
C ALA A 119 0.06 14.21 -1.15
N GLU A 120 -0.53 14.53 -2.32
CA GLU A 120 -1.67 13.77 -2.84
C GLU A 120 -1.25 12.38 -3.34
N ALA A 121 -0.08 12.23 -3.96
CA ALA A 121 0.51 10.96 -4.31
C ALA A 121 0.79 10.08 -3.08
N VAL A 122 1.14 10.68 -1.93
CA VAL A 122 1.42 10.02 -0.65
C VAL A 122 0.14 9.61 0.08
N LEU A 123 -0.92 10.43 0.05
CA LEU A 123 -2.24 10.06 0.57
C LEU A 123 -2.97 9.07 -0.36
N ALA A 124 -2.84 9.24 -1.67
CA ALA A 124 -3.30 8.28 -2.65
C ALA A 124 -2.49 7.00 -2.59
N SER A 125 -1.16 7.01 -2.39
CA SER A 125 -0.35 5.80 -2.21
C SER A 125 -0.65 5.12 -0.88
N ALA A 126 -0.83 5.86 0.22
CA ALA A 126 -1.27 5.32 1.51
C ALA A 126 -2.68 4.72 1.43
N ALA A 127 -3.60 5.32 0.67
CA ALA A 127 -4.93 4.75 0.40
C ALA A 127 -4.90 3.60 -0.63
N LEU A 128 -3.98 3.64 -1.61
CA LEU A 128 -3.75 2.59 -2.61
C LEU A 128 -3.19 1.31 -1.98
N SER A 129 -2.48 1.45 -0.86
CA SER A 129 -1.64 0.40 -0.32
C SER A 129 -2.10 -0.11 1.05
N ALA A 130 -3.23 0.38 1.57
CA ALA A 130 -3.88 -0.22 2.74
C ALA A 130 -4.51 -1.58 2.35
N ASP A 131 -3.67 -2.61 2.25
CA ASP A 131 -4.14 -3.99 2.14
C ASP A 131 -4.84 -4.43 3.42
N VAL A 132 -5.83 -5.28 3.24
CA VAL A 132 -6.62 -5.86 4.31
C VAL A 132 -5.75 -6.78 5.16
N PRO A 133 -5.60 -6.52 6.48
CA PRO A 133 -5.10 -7.51 7.41
C PRO A 133 -6.01 -8.73 7.37
N SER A 134 -5.49 -9.85 6.86
CA SER A 134 -6.12 -11.14 7.04
C SER A 134 -5.69 -11.68 8.39
N GLN A 135 -6.50 -11.42 9.41
CA GLN A 135 -6.39 -12.15 10.67
C GLN A 135 -7.68 -12.91 10.90
N GLU A 136 -7.60 -14.23 10.69
CA GLU A 136 -8.02 -15.27 11.64
C GLU A 136 -7.73 -16.63 11.02
N GLY A 137 -6.64 -17.27 11.46
CA GLY A 137 -6.51 -18.73 11.46
C GLY A 137 -7.42 -19.33 12.55
N ALA A 138 -7.77 -20.61 12.38
CA ALA A 138 -8.74 -21.37 13.17
C ALA A 138 -8.50 -21.35 14.70
N PRO A 139 -9.53 -21.60 15.54
CA PRO A 139 -9.37 -21.62 16.99
C PRO A 139 -8.47 -22.77 17.44
N ALA A 140 -7.61 -22.47 18.42
CA ALA A 140 -6.72 -23.41 19.08
C ALA A 140 -7.45 -24.69 19.50
N ALA A 141 -7.06 -25.81 18.90
CA ALA A 141 -7.31 -27.11 19.48
C ALA A 141 -6.42 -27.24 20.73
N SER A 142 -7.07 -27.51 21.85
CA SER A 142 -6.49 -27.77 23.16
C SER A 142 -5.29 -28.75 23.11
N GLN A 143 -4.20 -28.38 23.78
CA GLN A 143 -3.10 -29.28 24.11
C GLN A 143 -3.60 -30.53 24.86
N PRO A 144 -2.83 -31.62 24.79
CA PRO A 144 -2.29 -32.13 26.04
C PRO A 144 -0.76 -32.18 26.03
N ALA A 145 -0.23 -32.12 27.24
CA ALA A 145 1.18 -32.05 27.56
C ALA A 145 1.97 -33.34 27.25
N ALA A 146 3.29 -33.14 27.24
CA ALA A 146 4.40 -34.10 27.42
C ALA A 146 5.08 -34.67 26.16
N GLY A 147 6.41 -34.49 26.11
CA GLY A 147 7.29 -35.26 25.24
C GLY A 147 8.52 -34.49 24.76
N THR A 148 9.52 -34.34 25.62
CA THR A 148 10.87 -33.90 25.25
C THR A 148 11.45 -34.83 24.17
N ALA A 149 11.72 -34.31 22.98
CA ALA A 149 12.53 -35.02 21.97
C ALA A 149 13.36 -34.03 21.17
N VAL A 150 14.64 -33.94 21.55
CA VAL A 150 15.72 -33.31 20.79
C VAL A 150 15.86 -34.04 19.44
N ARG A 151 15.81 -33.32 18.31
CA ARG A 151 16.20 -33.87 17.01
C ARG A 151 17.41 -33.12 16.47
N GLN A 152 18.49 -33.88 16.35
CA GLN A 152 19.80 -33.51 15.81
C GLN A 152 19.71 -33.13 14.33
N GLU A 153 20.45 -32.09 13.95
CA GLU A 153 20.73 -31.74 12.56
C GLU A 153 21.65 -32.80 11.90
N PRO A 154 21.48 -33.11 10.61
CA PRO A 154 22.38 -34.01 9.91
C PRO A 154 23.69 -33.31 9.54
N THR A 155 24.78 -33.87 10.05
CA THR A 155 26.18 -33.54 9.79
C THR A 155 26.56 -33.70 8.32
N VAL A 156 27.16 -32.67 7.71
CA VAL A 156 27.99 -32.77 6.50
C VAL A 156 29.46 -32.82 6.93
N PRO A 157 30.29 -33.75 6.43
CA PRO A 157 31.64 -33.95 6.95
C PRO A 157 32.63 -32.88 6.44
N ALA A 158 33.46 -32.39 7.36
CA ALA A 158 34.62 -31.55 7.08
C ALA A 158 35.79 -32.36 6.50
N PRO A 159 36.60 -31.81 5.57
CA PRO A 159 37.94 -32.32 5.31
C PRO A 159 38.97 -31.68 6.25
N ALA A 160 40.08 -32.41 6.41
CA ALA A 160 41.06 -32.35 7.48
C ALA A 160 41.92 -31.08 7.56
N ALA A 161 42.41 -30.83 8.77
CA ALA A 161 43.37 -29.80 9.14
C ALA A 161 44.77 -30.06 8.57
N ALA A 162 45.44 -29.01 8.13
CA ALA A 162 46.89 -28.89 8.12
C ALA A 162 47.33 -27.42 8.20
N ASP A 163 48.15 -27.15 9.21
CA ASP A 163 49.16 -26.10 9.37
C ASP A 163 48.79 -24.60 9.27
N THR A 164 48.83 -23.97 10.45
CA THR A 164 49.10 -22.53 10.62
C THR A 164 50.62 -22.30 10.61
N PRO A 165 51.11 -21.12 10.18
CA PRO A 165 51.68 -20.26 11.20
C PRO A 165 51.34 -18.75 11.08
N ALA A 166 51.00 -18.19 12.24
CA ALA A 166 51.42 -16.90 12.80
C ALA A 166 51.33 -15.59 11.98
N GLY A 167 50.23 -14.85 12.23
CA GLY A 167 50.19 -13.43 12.62
C GLY A 167 50.40 -12.33 11.55
N PRO A 168 50.01 -11.05 11.83
CA PRO A 168 49.55 -10.50 13.10
C PRO A 168 48.10 -9.99 13.09
N ALA A 169 47.58 -9.76 14.28
CA ALA A 169 46.36 -9.01 14.55
C ALA A 169 46.40 -7.63 13.89
N SER A 170 45.31 -7.23 13.21
CA SER A 170 45.06 -5.83 12.86
C SER A 170 43.56 -5.53 12.88
N SER A 171 43.21 -4.67 13.84
CA SER A 171 42.11 -3.71 13.84
C SER A 171 40.70 -4.19 13.47
N ALA A 172 39.94 -4.56 14.49
CA ALA A 172 38.60 -4.01 14.63
C ALA A 172 38.71 -2.48 14.73
N ALA A 173 38.51 -1.78 13.61
CA ALA A 173 38.33 -0.33 13.57
C ALA A 173 37.62 0.05 12.27
N GLY A 174 36.55 0.82 12.39
CA GLY A 174 36.04 1.66 11.30
C GLY A 174 34.90 1.06 10.48
N CYS A 175 33.67 1.27 10.97
CA CYS A 175 32.55 1.82 10.20
C CYS A 175 31.37 2.03 11.15
N ALA A 176 31.57 2.97 12.07
CA ALA A 176 30.48 3.59 12.82
C ALA A 176 30.76 5.09 12.80
N GLU A 177 30.71 5.68 11.61
CA GLU A 177 30.60 7.12 11.49
C GLU A 177 29.13 7.44 11.78
N LYS A 178 28.84 7.75 13.04
CA LYS A 178 27.63 8.52 13.37
C LYS A 178 27.87 9.91 12.80
N GLU A 179 27.47 10.13 11.56
CA GLU A 179 27.36 11.48 11.05
C GLU A 179 26.33 12.21 11.91
N GLY A 180 26.81 13.24 12.61
CA GLY A 180 25.99 14.05 13.49
C GLY A 180 25.01 14.85 12.65
N LYS A 181 23.72 14.64 12.88
CA LYS A 181 22.65 15.53 12.42
C LYS A 181 23.01 16.95 12.87
N LYS A 182 23.35 17.86 11.94
CA LYS A 182 23.53 19.28 12.26
C LYS A 182 22.24 19.78 12.91
N PRO A 183 22.30 20.64 13.95
CA PRO A 183 21.08 21.23 14.50
C PRO A 183 20.49 22.12 13.41
N GLU A 184 19.44 21.63 12.75
CA GLU A 184 18.61 22.44 11.87
C GLU A 184 18.18 23.69 12.65
N GLY A 185 18.36 24.86 12.05
CA GLY A 185 17.93 26.10 12.68
C GLY A 185 16.44 26.01 12.97
N PHE A 186 15.99 26.48 14.13
CA PHE A 186 14.57 26.50 14.49
C PHE A 186 13.68 27.06 13.37
N LEU A 187 14.15 28.05 12.61
CA LEU A 187 13.43 28.61 11.46
C LEU A 187 13.31 27.65 10.24
N SER A 188 14.30 26.79 9.98
CA SER A 188 14.21 25.81 8.88
C SER A 188 13.27 24.65 9.23
N GLN A 189 13.32 24.18 10.48
CA GLN A 189 12.40 23.14 10.97
C GLN A 189 10.95 23.63 10.98
N PHE A 190 10.70 24.89 11.37
CA PHE A 190 9.38 25.50 11.30
C PHE A 190 8.92 25.73 9.86
N GLY A 191 9.82 26.14 8.97
CA GLY A 191 9.54 26.29 7.54
C GLY A 191 9.09 24.99 6.88
N MET A 192 9.83 23.90 7.10
CA MET A 192 9.50 22.57 6.56
C MET A 192 8.17 22.06 7.11
N THR A 193 7.96 22.15 8.42
CA THR A 193 6.70 21.75 9.06
C THR A 193 5.52 22.54 8.49
N LEU A 194 5.67 23.86 8.33
CA LEU A 194 4.63 24.73 7.76
C LEU A 194 4.33 24.35 6.31
N LEU A 195 5.37 24.09 5.50
CA LEU A 195 5.22 23.67 4.10
C LEU A 195 4.43 22.35 4.01
N MET A 196 4.80 21.33 4.79
CA MET A 196 4.08 20.05 4.82
C MET A 196 2.61 20.22 5.20
N VAL A 197 2.32 21.03 6.23
CA VAL A 197 0.95 21.30 6.67
C VAL A 197 0.15 22.03 5.58
N VAL A 198 0.73 23.04 4.93
CA VAL A 198 0.07 23.78 3.85
C VAL A 198 -0.23 22.85 2.66
N SER A 199 0.75 22.04 2.23
CA SER A 199 0.57 21.06 1.15
C SER A 199 -0.51 20.04 1.50
N ALA A 200 -0.54 19.53 2.72
CA ALA A 200 -1.57 18.59 3.18
C ALA A 200 -2.98 19.22 3.16
N VAL A 201 -3.13 20.46 3.65
CA VAL A 201 -4.42 21.17 3.63
C VAL A 201 -4.87 21.44 2.20
N LEU A 202 -3.97 21.87 1.32
CA LEU A 202 -4.27 22.13 -0.08
C LEU A 202 -4.72 20.84 -0.80
N GLY A 203 -4.07 19.71 -0.53
CA GLY A 203 -4.49 18.39 -1.04
C GLY A 203 -5.88 18.00 -0.58
N VAL A 204 -6.23 18.20 0.70
CA VAL A 204 -7.58 17.91 1.21
C VAL A 204 -8.63 18.81 0.54
N VAL A 205 -8.35 20.10 0.37
CA VAL A 205 -9.24 21.03 -0.31
C VAL A 205 -9.45 20.63 -1.76
N LEU A 206 -8.37 20.28 -2.48
CA LEU A 206 -8.43 19.79 -3.86
C LEU A 206 -9.26 18.51 -3.96
N ALA A 207 -9.05 17.55 -3.06
CA ALA A 207 -9.81 16.29 -3.02
C ALA A 207 -11.31 16.52 -2.79
N VAL A 208 -11.70 17.39 -1.85
CA VAL A 208 -13.12 17.76 -1.62
C VAL A 208 -13.69 18.48 -2.85
N GLY A 209 -12.92 19.39 -3.45
CA GLY A 209 -13.30 20.08 -4.68
C GLY A 209 -13.56 19.10 -5.83
N LEU A 210 -12.61 18.20 -6.08
CA LEU A 210 -12.61 17.29 -7.23
C LEU A 210 -13.57 16.11 -7.08
N PHE A 211 -13.64 15.47 -5.91
CA PHE A 211 -14.41 14.23 -5.72
C PHE A 211 -15.81 14.45 -5.13
N ILE A 212 -16.04 15.56 -4.43
CA ILE A 212 -17.34 15.86 -3.80
C ILE A 212 -18.08 16.95 -4.57
N TYR A 213 -17.45 18.12 -4.77
CA TYR A 213 -18.14 19.27 -5.33
C TYR A 213 -18.30 19.21 -6.85
N LEU A 214 -17.21 18.90 -7.57
CA LEU A 214 -17.17 18.88 -9.04
C LEU A 214 -18.24 17.95 -9.63
N PRO A 215 -18.45 16.69 -9.18
CA PRO A 215 -19.47 15.84 -9.76
C PRO A 215 -20.89 16.36 -9.57
N SER A 216 -21.15 17.00 -8.42
CA SER A 216 -22.44 17.62 -8.13
C SER A 216 -22.69 18.86 -8.99
N LEU A 217 -21.65 19.68 -9.21
CA LEU A 217 -21.68 20.84 -10.08
C LEU A 217 -21.97 20.44 -11.53
N LEU A 218 -21.24 19.46 -12.07
CA LEU A 218 -21.44 18.97 -13.43
C LEU A 218 -22.84 18.40 -13.64
N PHE A 219 -23.36 17.64 -12.67
CA PHE A 219 -24.73 17.12 -12.76
C PHE A 219 -25.77 18.25 -12.81
N ASN A 220 -25.62 19.26 -11.93
CA ASN A 220 -26.53 20.41 -11.91
C ASN A 220 -26.46 21.22 -13.22
N LEU A 221 -25.27 21.38 -13.79
CA LEU A 221 -25.11 22.06 -15.08
C LEU A 221 -25.76 21.27 -16.22
N LEU A 222 -25.60 19.94 -16.22
CA LEU A 222 -26.20 19.05 -17.22
C LEU A 222 -27.73 19.07 -17.17
N MET A 223 -28.31 19.11 -15.96
CA MET A 223 -29.77 19.16 -15.76
C MET A 223 -30.41 20.51 -16.07
N LYS A 224 -29.63 21.58 -16.29
CA LYS A 224 -30.16 22.86 -16.81
C LYS A 224 -30.56 22.78 -18.29
N ILE A 225 -30.11 21.75 -19.01
CA ILE A 225 -30.48 21.54 -20.42
C ILE A 225 -31.90 20.95 -20.47
N PRO A 226 -32.88 21.60 -21.15
CA PRO A 226 -34.28 21.17 -21.14
C PRO A 226 -34.49 19.71 -21.59
N ALA A 227 -33.70 19.24 -22.55
CA ALA A 227 -33.73 17.86 -23.04
C ALA A 227 -33.31 16.81 -21.99
N MET A 228 -32.54 17.21 -20.97
CA MET A 228 -32.04 16.31 -19.92
C MET A 228 -32.92 16.28 -18.66
N GLY A 229 -33.96 17.12 -18.59
CA GLY A 229 -34.86 17.22 -17.42
C GLY A 229 -35.54 15.89 -17.03
N MET A 230 -35.75 14.98 -17.98
CA MET A 230 -36.29 13.63 -17.74
C MET A 230 -35.37 12.76 -16.87
N PHE A 231 -34.07 13.06 -16.83
CA PHE A 231 -33.07 12.34 -16.03
C PHE A 231 -32.81 12.99 -14.67
N ASN A 232 -33.58 14.01 -14.27
CA ASN A 232 -33.42 14.69 -12.99
C ASN A 232 -34.04 13.89 -11.83
N ASN A 233 -33.61 12.63 -11.68
CA ASN A 233 -34.01 11.74 -10.59
C ASN A 233 -32.79 11.37 -9.74
N GLN A 234 -33.04 11.04 -8.47
CA GLN A 234 -31.98 10.68 -7.50
C GLN A 234 -31.09 9.54 -7.99
N ILE A 235 -31.66 8.53 -8.64
CA ILE A 235 -30.92 7.38 -9.16
C ILE A 235 -29.89 7.82 -10.20
N TRP A 236 -30.32 8.60 -11.20
CA TRP A 236 -29.44 9.12 -12.24
C TRP A 236 -28.36 10.04 -11.68
N ARG A 237 -28.69 10.84 -10.66
CA ARG A 237 -27.69 11.64 -9.95
C ARG A 237 -26.65 10.78 -9.24
N ALA A 238 -27.06 9.75 -8.51
CA ALA A 238 -26.16 8.86 -7.80
C ALA A 238 -25.23 8.10 -8.77
N VAL A 239 -25.79 7.58 -9.88
CA VAL A 239 -25.03 6.91 -10.93
C VAL A 239 -24.06 7.88 -11.60
N PHE A 240 -24.50 9.07 -12.00
CA PHE A 240 -23.64 10.06 -12.65
C PHE A 240 -22.49 10.51 -11.75
N GLU A 241 -22.79 10.92 -10.51
CA GLU A 241 -21.74 11.31 -9.55
C GLU A 241 -20.76 10.15 -9.30
N GLY A 242 -21.29 8.93 -9.21
CA GLY A 242 -20.51 7.71 -9.01
C GLY A 242 -19.55 7.40 -10.16
N VAL A 243 -20.08 7.35 -11.38
CA VAL A 243 -19.30 7.10 -12.59
C VAL A 243 -18.26 8.19 -12.80
N LEU A 244 -18.63 9.46 -12.59
CA LEU A 244 -17.70 10.58 -12.70
C LEU A 244 -16.59 10.50 -11.64
N ARG A 245 -16.88 10.09 -10.40
CA ARG A 245 -15.84 9.84 -9.39
C ARG A 245 -14.88 8.72 -9.81
N ILE A 246 -15.39 7.62 -10.36
CA ILE A 246 -14.52 6.54 -10.86
C ILE A 246 -13.66 7.04 -12.03
N ALA A 247 -14.24 7.80 -12.96
CA ALA A 247 -13.51 8.37 -14.10
C ALA A 247 -12.42 9.35 -13.64
N LEU A 248 -12.75 10.26 -12.71
CA LEU A 248 -11.79 11.19 -12.11
C LEU A 248 -10.69 10.44 -11.36
N PHE A 249 -11.04 9.41 -10.57
CA PHE A 249 -10.08 8.61 -9.84
C PHE A 249 -9.10 7.90 -10.77
N VAL A 250 -9.61 7.21 -11.80
CA VAL A 250 -8.77 6.50 -12.77
C VAL A 250 -7.94 7.48 -13.60
N GLY A 251 -8.50 8.62 -14.00
CA GLY A 251 -7.79 9.68 -14.72
C GLY A 251 -6.67 10.28 -13.88
N TYR A 252 -6.93 10.56 -12.61
CA TYR A 252 -5.92 11.03 -11.64
C TYR A 252 -4.79 10.00 -11.48
N LEU A 253 -5.14 8.72 -11.25
CA LEU A 253 -4.14 7.65 -11.17
C LEU A 253 -3.32 7.53 -12.46
N ALA A 254 -3.93 7.80 -13.61
CA ALA A 254 -3.22 7.73 -14.88
C ALA A 254 -2.20 8.86 -14.99
N ALA A 255 -2.58 10.08 -14.60
CA ALA A 255 -1.70 11.23 -14.58
C ALA A 255 -0.49 11.02 -13.65
N VAL A 256 -0.72 10.63 -12.39
CA VAL A 256 0.39 10.43 -11.44
C VAL A 256 1.27 9.23 -11.80
N SER A 257 0.72 8.21 -12.50
CA SER A 257 1.52 7.07 -12.98
C SER A 257 2.62 7.44 -13.99
N LEU A 258 2.58 8.67 -14.52
CA LEU A 258 3.60 9.21 -15.42
C LEU A 258 4.83 9.71 -14.67
N MET A 259 4.71 10.00 -13.37
CA MET A 259 5.83 10.42 -12.51
C MET A 259 6.77 9.25 -12.23
N LYS A 260 8.09 9.49 -12.23
CA LYS A 260 9.11 8.43 -12.09
C LYS A 260 9.02 7.72 -10.75
N ASP A 261 8.85 8.48 -9.66
CA ASP A 261 8.84 7.94 -8.30
C ASP A 261 7.61 7.07 -8.07
N ILE A 262 6.43 7.53 -8.53
CA ILE A 262 5.20 6.74 -8.48
C ILE A 262 5.28 5.50 -9.35
N ARG A 263 5.85 5.61 -10.55
CA ARG A 263 6.08 4.45 -11.40
C ARG A 263 6.94 3.41 -10.68
N ARG A 264 7.96 3.86 -9.94
CA ARG A 264 8.85 2.99 -9.15
C ARG A 264 8.11 2.31 -7.99
N VAL A 265 7.29 3.04 -7.24
CA VAL A 265 6.39 2.44 -6.23
C VAL A 265 5.47 1.39 -6.85
N PHE A 266 4.90 1.64 -8.04
CA PHE A 266 4.08 0.66 -8.75
C PHE A 266 4.86 -0.57 -9.24
N GLN A 267 6.18 -0.48 -9.40
CA GLN A 267 7.02 -1.65 -9.65
C GLN A 267 7.21 -2.49 -8.39
N TYR A 268 7.51 -1.87 -7.23
CA TYR A 268 7.54 -2.57 -5.94
C TYR A 268 6.20 -3.25 -5.63
N HIS A 269 5.08 -2.60 -5.95
CA HIS A 269 3.75 -3.21 -5.87
C HIS A 269 3.59 -4.44 -6.78
N GLY A 270 4.12 -4.36 -8.01
CA GLY A 270 4.19 -5.51 -8.91
C GLY A 270 5.04 -6.66 -8.35
N ALA A 271 6.17 -6.36 -7.69
CA ALA A 271 7.03 -7.35 -7.04
C ALA A 271 6.32 -8.03 -5.87
N GLU A 272 5.59 -7.28 -5.05
CA GLU A 272 4.79 -7.78 -3.94
C GLU A 272 3.76 -8.82 -4.41
N HIS A 273 2.92 -8.46 -5.39
CA HIS A 273 1.92 -9.38 -5.95
C HIS A 273 2.55 -10.66 -6.52
N LYS A 274 3.65 -10.52 -7.26
CA LYS A 274 4.35 -11.66 -7.85
C LYS A 274 4.94 -12.57 -6.76
N CYS A 275 5.48 -11.99 -5.69
CA CYS A 275 6.07 -12.72 -4.58
C CYS A 275 5.00 -13.53 -3.84
N ILE A 276 3.86 -12.91 -3.54
CA ILE A 276 2.70 -13.57 -2.91
C ILE A 276 2.21 -14.72 -3.79
N PHE A 277 2.01 -14.52 -5.09
CA PHE A 277 1.58 -15.61 -5.99
C PHE A 277 2.58 -16.76 -6.07
N CYS A 278 3.88 -16.48 -5.99
CA CYS A 278 4.92 -17.51 -5.97
C CYS A 278 4.78 -18.38 -4.72
N TYR A 279 4.56 -17.73 -3.57
CA TYR A 279 4.33 -18.40 -2.29
C TYR A 279 3.01 -19.19 -2.25
N GLU A 280 1.92 -18.65 -2.78
CA GLU A 280 0.62 -19.36 -2.83
C GLU A 280 0.65 -20.63 -3.70
N LYS A 281 1.53 -20.66 -4.71
CA LYS A 281 1.78 -21.83 -5.55
C LYS A 281 2.75 -22.84 -4.90
N GLY A 282 3.31 -22.52 -3.73
CA GLY A 282 4.31 -23.36 -3.06
C GLY A 282 5.60 -23.50 -3.85
N LEU A 283 5.95 -22.50 -4.69
CA LEU A 283 7.20 -22.48 -5.42
C LEU A 283 8.32 -21.88 -4.54
N PRO A 284 9.57 -22.34 -4.69
CA PRO A 284 10.70 -21.72 -3.99
C PRO A 284 10.79 -20.22 -4.29
N LEU A 285 10.94 -19.40 -3.25
CA LEU A 285 11.04 -17.95 -3.34
C LEU A 285 12.39 -17.51 -3.90
N THR A 286 12.55 -17.67 -5.21
CA THR A 286 13.70 -17.21 -5.98
C THR A 286 13.27 -16.14 -6.98
N VAL A 287 14.20 -15.25 -7.35
CA VAL A 287 13.94 -14.18 -8.32
C VAL A 287 13.35 -14.74 -9.62
N GLU A 288 13.88 -15.86 -10.11
CA GLU A 288 13.43 -16.50 -11.35
C GLU A 288 11.96 -16.97 -11.28
N ASN A 289 11.57 -17.58 -10.15
CA ASN A 289 10.21 -18.08 -9.97
C ASN A 289 9.20 -16.96 -9.76
N VAL A 290 9.58 -15.91 -9.02
CA VAL A 290 8.76 -14.73 -8.77
C VAL A 290 8.53 -13.95 -10.07
N ARG A 291 9.57 -13.76 -10.89
CA ARG A 291 9.47 -13.01 -12.16
C ARG A 291 8.37 -13.56 -13.09
N LYS A 292 8.19 -14.88 -13.12
CA LYS A 292 7.21 -15.59 -13.96
C LYS A 292 5.75 -15.43 -13.49
N GLN A 293 5.51 -14.90 -12.28
CA GLN A 293 4.16 -14.76 -11.74
C GLN A 293 3.41 -13.57 -12.36
N ILE A 294 2.09 -13.58 -12.23
CA ILE A 294 1.26 -12.46 -12.66
C ILE A 294 1.28 -11.35 -11.60
N ARG A 295 1.16 -10.11 -12.05
CA ARG A 295 1.11 -8.93 -11.17
C ARG A 295 -0.30 -8.50 -10.77
N PHE A 296 -1.34 -9.26 -11.15
CA PHE A 296 -2.74 -8.88 -10.91
C PHE A 296 -3.36 -9.76 -9.84
N HIS A 297 -3.53 -9.22 -8.64
CA HIS A 297 -3.93 -9.97 -7.46
C HIS A 297 -5.32 -9.53 -6.95
N PRO A 298 -6.28 -10.44 -6.73
CA PRO A 298 -7.66 -10.07 -6.40
C PRO A 298 -7.85 -9.47 -5.00
N ARG A 299 -6.85 -9.59 -4.11
CA ARG A 299 -6.92 -9.12 -2.71
C ARG A 299 -6.23 -7.78 -2.46
N CYS A 300 -5.81 -7.09 -3.52
CA CYS A 300 -5.07 -5.83 -3.46
C CYS A 300 -5.94 -4.63 -3.01
N GLY A 301 -5.37 -3.72 -2.22
CA GLY A 301 -5.95 -2.46 -1.77
C GLY A 301 -6.43 -1.55 -2.92
N THR A 302 -5.77 -1.61 -4.07
CA THR A 302 -6.24 -0.89 -5.27
C THR A 302 -7.55 -1.44 -5.82
N SER A 303 -7.81 -2.74 -5.64
CA SER A 303 -9.11 -3.34 -5.95
C SER A 303 -10.14 -3.02 -4.88
N PHE A 304 -9.71 -2.93 -3.62
CA PHE A 304 -10.56 -2.51 -2.51
C PHE A 304 -11.11 -1.10 -2.70
N MET A 305 -10.29 -0.12 -3.07
CA MET A 305 -10.77 1.26 -3.29
C MET A 305 -11.80 1.35 -4.42
N ILE A 306 -11.57 0.68 -5.55
CA ILE A 306 -12.53 0.66 -6.67
C ILE A 306 -13.84 0.00 -6.23
N LEU A 307 -13.74 -1.09 -5.48
CA LEU A 307 -14.89 -1.75 -4.89
C LEU A 307 -15.67 -0.83 -3.94
N MET A 308 -14.97 -0.07 -3.09
CA MET A 308 -15.59 0.93 -2.20
C MET A 308 -16.30 2.03 -2.98
N LEU A 309 -15.73 2.52 -4.09
CA LEU A 309 -16.40 3.48 -4.94
C LEU A 309 -17.69 2.90 -5.51
N ILE A 310 -17.65 1.67 -6.05
CA ILE A 310 -18.83 0.97 -6.59
C ILE A 310 -19.90 0.76 -5.50
N VAL A 311 -19.52 0.26 -4.32
CA VAL A 311 -20.43 0.09 -3.18
C VAL A 311 -21.01 1.45 -2.76
N GLY A 312 -20.20 2.52 -2.79
CA GLY A 312 -20.63 3.88 -2.52
C GLY A 312 -21.70 4.39 -3.50
N ILE A 313 -21.65 4.01 -4.78
CA ILE A 313 -22.70 4.32 -5.77
C ILE A 313 -24.00 3.64 -5.35
N VAL A 314 -23.94 2.34 -5.06
CA VAL A 314 -25.11 1.53 -4.67
C VAL A 314 -25.75 2.08 -3.40
N VAL A 315 -24.95 2.36 -2.36
CA VAL A 315 -25.46 2.95 -1.09
C VAL A 315 -26.06 4.33 -1.34
N SER A 316 -25.42 5.17 -2.17
CA SER A 316 -25.91 6.53 -2.48
C SER A 316 -27.27 6.54 -3.21
N MET A 317 -27.62 5.47 -3.94
CA MET A 317 -28.93 5.36 -4.61
C MET A 317 -30.10 5.32 -3.61
N PHE A 318 -29.87 4.84 -2.39
CA PHE A 318 -30.89 4.69 -1.34
C PHE A 318 -31.00 5.89 -0.39
N ILE A 319 -30.25 6.98 -0.63
CA ILE A 319 -30.21 8.16 0.26
C ILE A 319 -30.78 9.39 -0.47
N PRO A 320 -32.11 9.59 -0.48
CA PRO A 320 -32.74 10.75 -1.12
C PRO A 320 -32.71 11.96 -0.18
N ILE A 321 -31.61 12.72 -0.19
CA ILE A 321 -31.50 13.97 0.57
C ILE A 321 -31.34 15.13 -0.40
N GLU A 322 -32.25 16.09 -0.39
CA GLU A 322 -32.25 17.22 -1.34
C GLU A 322 -31.30 18.35 -0.92
N VAL A 323 -31.17 18.58 0.39
CA VAL A 323 -30.34 19.65 0.95
C VAL A 323 -28.85 19.33 0.73
N PRO A 324 -28.08 20.16 -0.02
CA PRO A 324 -26.71 19.85 -0.39
C PRO A 324 -25.77 19.61 0.80
N ILE A 325 -25.87 20.45 1.84
CA ILE A 325 -25.01 20.35 3.04
C ILE A 325 -25.31 19.06 3.80
N LEU A 326 -26.60 18.80 4.08
CA LEU A 326 -27.03 17.59 4.78
C LEU A 326 -26.67 16.33 3.99
N ARG A 327 -26.81 16.36 2.66
CA ARG A 327 -26.39 15.26 1.78
C ARG A 327 -24.91 14.96 1.92
N THR A 328 -24.05 15.98 1.92
CA THR A 328 -22.61 15.82 2.10
C THR A 328 -22.29 15.24 3.48
N LEU A 329 -22.93 15.75 4.54
CA LEU A 329 -22.75 15.24 5.91
C LEU A 329 -23.17 13.77 6.04
N VAL A 330 -24.32 13.39 5.48
CA VAL A 330 -24.79 12.00 5.51
C VAL A 330 -23.87 11.10 4.69
N LYS A 331 -23.39 11.53 3.52
CA LYS A 331 -22.40 10.77 2.74
C LYS A 331 -21.12 10.53 3.54
N LEU A 332 -20.62 11.54 4.25
CA LEU A 332 -19.46 11.40 5.13
C LEU A 332 -19.73 10.38 6.25
N LEU A 333 -20.92 10.44 6.86
CA LEU A 333 -21.33 9.50 7.91
C LEU A 333 -21.52 8.06 7.40
N THR A 334 -21.75 7.87 6.10
CA THR A 334 -21.86 6.52 5.49
C THR A 334 -20.53 5.85 5.17
N ILE A 335 -19.40 6.55 5.27
CA ILE A 335 -18.07 5.99 4.99
C ILE A 335 -17.80 4.71 5.81
N PRO A 336 -18.03 4.66 7.14
CA PRO A 336 -17.81 3.44 7.92
C PRO A 336 -18.63 2.23 7.42
N VAL A 337 -19.86 2.48 6.95
CA VAL A 337 -20.72 1.42 6.38
C VAL A 337 -20.13 0.92 5.06
N ILE A 338 -19.70 1.82 4.18
CA ILE A 338 -19.06 1.47 2.90
C ILE A 338 -17.77 0.67 3.15
N VAL A 339 -16.94 1.12 4.10
CA VAL A 339 -15.69 0.44 4.48
C VAL A 339 -15.97 -0.96 5.00
N GLY A 340 -16.92 -1.10 5.91
CA GLY A 340 -17.27 -2.40 6.47
C GLY A 340 -17.80 -3.36 5.40
N ILE A 341 -18.70 -2.91 4.52
CA ILE A 341 -19.23 -3.74 3.42
C ILE A 341 -18.12 -4.11 2.45
N GLY A 342 -17.31 -3.14 2.02
CA GLY A 342 -16.19 -3.37 1.11
C GLY A 342 -15.22 -4.41 1.67
N TYR A 343 -14.96 -4.37 2.98
CA TYR A 343 -14.04 -5.29 3.65
C TYR A 343 -14.57 -6.73 3.63
N GLU A 344 -15.86 -6.91 3.86
CA GLU A 344 -16.50 -8.23 3.76
C GLU A 344 -16.44 -8.78 2.33
N LEU A 345 -16.69 -7.92 1.34
CA LEU A 345 -16.66 -8.29 -0.07
C LEU A 345 -15.25 -8.70 -0.54
N ILE A 346 -14.21 -7.98 -0.14
CA ILE A 346 -12.84 -8.34 -0.52
C ILE A 346 -12.35 -9.60 0.23
N LYS A 347 -12.75 -9.79 1.49
CA LYS A 347 -12.47 -11.04 2.21
C LYS A 347 -13.15 -12.23 1.54
N TRP A 348 -14.39 -12.04 1.08
CA TRP A 348 -15.11 -13.05 0.32
C TRP A 348 -14.44 -13.35 -1.04
N ALA A 349 -13.95 -12.30 -1.71
CA ALA A 349 -13.18 -12.44 -2.95
C ALA A 349 -11.87 -13.19 -2.75
N GLY A 350 -11.23 -13.04 -1.59
CA GLY A 350 -10.05 -13.82 -1.23
C GLY A 350 -10.34 -15.30 -1.04
N ARG A 351 -11.48 -15.67 -0.43
CA ARG A 351 -11.79 -17.04 -0.03
C ARG A 351 -12.42 -17.91 -1.13
N SER A 352 -13.02 -17.32 -2.16
CA SER A 352 -13.79 -18.08 -3.15
C SER A 352 -13.52 -17.64 -4.58
N ASP A 353 -13.56 -18.59 -5.51
CA ASP A 353 -13.27 -18.34 -6.95
C ASP A 353 -14.54 -18.34 -7.81
N SER A 354 -15.70 -18.09 -7.18
CA SER A 354 -17.01 -18.12 -7.82
C SER A 354 -17.16 -17.05 -8.90
N LEU A 355 -18.10 -17.25 -9.83
CA LEU A 355 -18.38 -16.29 -10.92
C LEU A 355 -18.74 -14.90 -10.37
N ALA A 356 -19.50 -14.84 -9.28
CA ALA A 356 -19.85 -13.58 -8.62
C ALA A 356 -18.61 -12.84 -8.11
N VAL A 357 -17.68 -13.53 -7.46
CA VAL A 357 -16.40 -12.94 -7.03
C VAL A 357 -15.64 -12.38 -8.22
N ARG A 358 -15.52 -13.14 -9.31
CA ARG A 358 -14.77 -12.71 -10.51
C ARG A 358 -15.35 -11.44 -11.11
N ILE A 359 -16.68 -11.32 -11.16
CA ILE A 359 -17.35 -10.10 -11.65
C ILE A 359 -17.06 -8.92 -10.72
N ILE A 360 -17.19 -9.11 -9.40
CA ILE A 360 -17.00 -8.05 -8.41
C ILE A 360 -15.54 -7.57 -8.37
N SER A 361 -14.57 -8.47 -8.49
CA SER A 361 -13.15 -8.13 -8.48
C SER A 361 -12.65 -7.56 -9.82
N ALA A 362 -13.32 -7.84 -10.94
CA ALA A 362 -12.84 -7.48 -12.28
C ALA A 362 -12.50 -5.99 -12.45
N PRO A 363 -13.34 -5.03 -12.00
CA PRO A 363 -13.01 -3.60 -12.09
C PRO A 363 -11.71 -3.23 -11.36
N GLY A 364 -11.46 -3.84 -10.20
CA GLY A 364 -10.23 -3.67 -9.44
C GLY A 364 -9.00 -4.19 -10.19
N LEU A 365 -9.11 -5.39 -10.79
CA LEU A 365 -8.04 -5.97 -11.61
C LEU A 365 -7.73 -5.11 -12.85
N TRP A 366 -8.71 -4.41 -13.42
CA TRP A 366 -8.47 -3.50 -14.54
C TRP A 366 -7.60 -2.32 -14.12
N VAL A 367 -7.89 -1.72 -12.95
CA VAL A 367 -7.09 -0.60 -12.42
C VAL A 367 -5.68 -1.02 -12.05
N GLN A 368 -5.48 -2.28 -11.64
CA GLN A 368 -4.13 -2.81 -11.42
C GLN A 368 -3.23 -2.77 -12.67
N ARG A 369 -3.79 -2.72 -13.88
CA ARG A 369 -2.98 -2.51 -15.11
C ARG A 369 -2.26 -1.16 -15.09
N LEU A 370 -2.80 -0.21 -14.35
CA LEU A 370 -2.26 1.13 -14.16
C LEU A 370 -1.39 1.22 -12.91
N THR A 371 -1.88 0.68 -11.78
CA THR A 371 -1.26 0.81 -10.45
C THR A 371 -0.20 -0.25 -10.13
N THR A 372 0.08 -1.16 -11.06
CA THR A 372 1.23 -2.07 -11.00
C THR A 372 2.07 -1.89 -12.26
N LYS A 373 3.37 -2.15 -12.16
CA LYS A 373 4.34 -2.19 -13.27
C LYS A 373 5.26 -3.41 -13.10
N GLU A 374 5.98 -3.76 -14.16
CA GLU A 374 6.94 -4.87 -14.09
C GLU A 374 8.15 -4.46 -13.23
N PRO A 375 8.46 -5.22 -12.17
CA PRO A 375 9.61 -4.96 -11.30
C PRO A 375 10.93 -5.39 -11.94
N ASP A 376 12.01 -4.78 -11.49
CA ASP A 376 13.35 -5.29 -11.72
C ASP A 376 13.70 -6.40 -10.69
N ASP A 377 14.83 -7.08 -10.92
CA ASP A 377 15.27 -8.18 -10.06
C ASP A 377 15.60 -7.71 -8.64
N SER A 378 16.13 -6.48 -8.51
CA SER A 378 16.49 -5.90 -7.22
C SER A 378 15.25 -5.62 -6.36
N MET A 379 14.13 -5.23 -6.98
CA MET A 379 12.84 -5.06 -6.30
C MET A 379 12.23 -6.40 -5.89
N ILE A 380 12.41 -7.44 -6.72
CA ILE A 380 12.00 -8.80 -6.39
C ILE A 380 12.76 -9.33 -5.18
N GLU A 381 14.07 -9.07 -5.08
CA GLU A 381 14.87 -9.44 -3.90
C GLU A 381 14.35 -8.78 -2.62
N VAL A 382 13.99 -7.49 -2.67
CA VAL A 382 13.37 -6.78 -1.55
C VAL A 382 12.05 -7.44 -1.16
N ALA A 383 11.20 -7.79 -2.14
CA ALA A 383 9.93 -8.45 -1.91
C ALA A 383 10.09 -9.84 -1.26
N ILE A 384 11.05 -10.64 -1.73
CA ILE A 384 11.36 -11.96 -1.18
C ILE A 384 11.89 -11.81 0.25
N THR A 385 12.76 -10.83 0.48
CA THR A 385 13.35 -10.55 1.78
C THR A 385 12.28 -10.19 2.81
N ALA A 386 11.36 -9.27 2.47
CA ALA A 386 10.24 -8.91 3.33
C ALA A 386 9.31 -10.12 3.59
N LEU A 387 8.98 -10.90 2.56
CA LEU A 387 8.07 -12.03 2.69
C LEU A 387 8.63 -13.12 3.61
N ASN A 388 9.92 -13.46 3.46
CA ASN A 388 10.56 -14.49 4.28
C ASN A 388 10.55 -14.17 5.79
N ARG A 389 10.46 -12.89 6.18
CA ARG A 389 10.40 -12.48 7.60
C ARG A 389 9.02 -12.67 8.24
N VAL A 390 7.98 -12.84 7.43
CA VAL A 390 6.58 -12.91 7.93
C VAL A 390 5.91 -14.25 7.71
N ILE A 391 6.56 -15.20 7.04
CA ILE A 391 6.09 -16.58 6.94
C ILE A 391 6.14 -17.21 8.33
N PRO A 392 5.01 -17.68 8.89
CA PRO A 392 5.00 -18.33 10.20
C PRO A 392 5.62 -19.72 10.16
N GLU A 393 6.13 -20.17 11.31
CA GLU A 393 6.68 -21.53 11.48
C GLU A 393 5.62 -22.61 11.30
N ASP A 394 4.36 -22.32 11.70
CA ASP A 394 3.20 -23.17 11.46
C ASP A 394 2.51 -22.81 10.12
N PRO A 395 2.54 -23.70 9.10
CA PRO A 395 1.88 -23.46 7.83
C PRO A 395 0.37 -23.23 7.92
N GLU A 396 -0.32 -23.76 8.94
CA GLU A 396 -1.78 -23.61 9.10
C GLU A 396 -2.16 -22.24 9.65
N ALA A 397 -1.25 -21.55 10.37
CA ALA A 397 -1.49 -20.20 10.89
C ALA A 397 -1.69 -19.15 9.79
N ASP A 398 -1.24 -19.45 8.58
CA ASP A 398 -1.27 -18.56 7.41
C ASP A 398 -2.39 -18.91 6.40
N ARG A 399 -3.33 -19.79 6.75
CA ARG A 399 -4.42 -20.18 5.85
C ARG A 399 -5.65 -19.27 6.00
N LEU A 400 -6.19 -18.81 4.86
CA LEU A 400 -7.31 -17.85 4.75
C LEU A 400 -8.73 -18.37 5.03
#